data_AF-S5NGE2-F1
#
_entry.id   AF-S5NGE2-F1
#
_cell.length_a   1.000
_cell.length_b   1.000
_cell.length_c   1.000
_cell.angle_alpha   90.00
_cell.angle_beta   90.00
_cell.angle_gamma   90.00
#
_symmetry.space_group_name_H-M   'P 1'
#
loop_
_entity.id
_entity.type
_entity.pdbx_description
1 polymer ?
#
loop_
_entity_poly.entity_id
_entity_poly.type
_entity_poly.pdbx_seq_one_letter_code
_entity_poly.pdbx_strand_id
1 'polypeptide(L)'
;MKGLLKSGCLLLALWLVAFGAQASCQFANGVTSEISGYLSFGNVAVQRDSAVGSVIATATTGAYNGGNNIAGCSEAWTYRWVLSKWGTLSTLGGNIYNTNVPGVGIRLTNSSSGKVLPYDQSAGANTYIFIGGNGIKAELIKTGDITGGTLDTGMLARASVANQFYFANATLNGTNTITSESCSVTTNPVNVPLGDHDKSEFNGPGTATAWQTFNINLSCIQGARINVRIDATADSDAGVPGVIKLDSDPVNASGVGVQVWYHYEDSPVQFGQERYYYTLPSGGNEYVQLQARYYQTTQSITAGKANATATFTLTYK
;
A
#
# COMPACT_ATOMS: atom_id res chain seq x y z
N MET A 1 41.68 -61.38 59.39
CA MET A 1 42.34 -60.06 59.28
C MET A 1 42.96 -59.93 57.89
N LYS A 2 42.27 -60.05 56.74
CA LYS A 2 41.04 -59.42 56.20
C LYS A 2 41.15 -57.91 55.91
N GLY A 3 42.08 -57.55 55.03
CA GLY A 3 41.77 -57.02 53.69
C GLY A 3 40.83 -55.81 53.51
N LEU A 4 40.72 -54.89 54.48
CA LEU A 4 39.71 -53.81 54.45
C LEU A 4 40.24 -52.37 54.31
N LEU A 5 41.54 -52.16 54.06
CA LEU A 5 42.12 -50.80 54.04
C LEU A 5 42.51 -50.21 52.67
N LYS A 6 42.26 -50.90 51.54
CA LYS A 6 42.60 -50.36 50.21
C LYS A 6 41.41 -49.90 49.35
N SER A 7 40.17 -50.06 49.83
CA SER A 7 38.96 -49.75 49.05
C SER A 7 38.31 -48.39 49.37
N GLY A 8 38.88 -47.62 50.31
CA GLY A 8 38.33 -46.31 50.73
C GLY A 8 38.77 -45.11 49.87
N CYS A 9 39.94 -45.17 49.23
CA CYS A 9 40.45 -44.06 48.41
C CYS A 9 39.92 -44.06 46.98
N LEU A 10 39.47 -45.19 46.43
CA LEU A 10 38.95 -45.23 45.05
C LEU A 10 37.51 -44.73 44.93
N LEU A 11 36.73 -44.78 46.01
CA LEU A 11 35.33 -44.32 46.01
C LEU A 11 35.19 -42.81 46.26
N LEU A 12 36.18 -42.15 46.87
CA LEU A 12 36.20 -40.68 47.01
C LEU A 12 36.73 -39.95 45.76
N ALA A 13 37.50 -40.62 44.91
CA ALA A 13 38.03 -40.02 43.68
C ALA A 13 37.02 -39.96 42.53
N LEU A 14 35.93 -40.76 42.57
CA LEU A 14 34.88 -40.75 41.55
C LEU A 14 33.76 -39.72 41.77
N TRP A 15 33.78 -38.98 42.89
CA TRP A 15 32.80 -37.91 43.17
C TRP A 15 33.26 -36.51 42.75
N LEU A 16 34.41 -36.39 42.09
CA LEU A 16 35.01 -35.12 41.67
C LEU A 16 34.95 -34.85 40.16
N VAL A 17 34.32 -35.71 39.36
CA VAL A 17 34.26 -35.55 37.90
C VAL A 17 32.86 -35.81 37.35
N ALA A 18 31.88 -35.06 37.86
CA ALA A 18 30.60 -34.86 37.20
C ALA A 18 30.13 -33.42 37.36
N PHE A 19 31.04 -32.44 37.24
CA PHE A 19 30.65 -31.11 36.78
C PHE A 19 30.39 -31.24 35.28
N GLY A 20 29.23 -31.82 34.92
CA GLY A 20 28.69 -31.58 33.60
C GLY A 20 28.61 -30.07 33.46
N ALA A 21 29.33 -29.50 32.48
CA ALA A 21 29.10 -28.13 32.08
C ALA A 21 27.62 -28.05 31.68
N GLN A 22 26.78 -27.58 32.60
CA GLN A 22 25.38 -27.34 32.30
C GLN A 22 25.38 -26.15 31.36
N ALA A 23 25.03 -26.37 30.09
CA ALA A 23 24.76 -25.32 29.14
C ALA A 23 23.72 -24.37 29.76
N SER A 24 24.15 -23.20 30.22
CA SER A 24 23.30 -22.27 30.95
C SER A 24 22.85 -21.17 30.00
N CYS A 25 21.71 -21.39 29.37
CA CYS A 25 20.99 -20.32 28.70
C CYS A 25 20.21 -19.52 29.74
N GLN A 26 20.37 -18.21 29.70
CA GLN A 26 19.85 -17.33 30.74
C GLN A 26 19.51 -15.96 30.16
N PHE A 27 18.62 -15.26 30.88
CA PHE A 27 18.44 -13.84 30.70
C PHE A 27 19.69 -13.07 31.16
N ALA A 28 19.89 -11.87 30.61
CA ALA A 28 21.02 -11.00 30.90
C ALA A 28 20.56 -9.61 31.36
N ASN A 29 21.49 -8.85 31.95
CA ASN A 29 21.30 -7.44 32.30
C ASN A 29 20.01 -7.15 33.08
N GLY A 30 19.71 -7.97 34.09
CA GLY A 30 18.56 -7.78 34.99
C GLY A 30 17.20 -8.18 34.41
N VAL A 31 17.15 -8.68 33.17
CA VAL A 31 15.93 -9.26 32.59
C VAL A 31 15.64 -10.59 33.29
N THR A 32 14.38 -10.86 33.61
CA THR A 32 13.94 -12.10 34.28
C THR A 32 12.78 -12.79 33.58
N SER A 33 12.20 -12.15 32.58
CA SER A 33 11.06 -12.63 31.82
C SER A 33 11.10 -12.05 30.41
N GLU A 34 10.18 -12.51 29.57
CA GLU A 34 10.07 -12.03 28.22
C GLU A 34 9.64 -10.56 28.13
N ILE A 35 10.33 -9.81 27.27
CA ILE A 35 10.08 -8.40 27.04
C ILE A 35 9.10 -8.23 25.86
N SER A 36 7.98 -7.56 26.11
CA SER A 36 7.03 -7.19 25.06
C SER A 36 7.41 -5.87 24.41
N GLY A 37 7.62 -5.89 23.10
CA GLY A 37 7.70 -4.70 22.26
C GLY A 37 6.36 -4.43 21.61
N TYR A 38 5.85 -3.22 21.76
CA TYR A 38 4.53 -2.84 21.27
C TYR A 38 4.64 -1.95 20.04
N LEU A 39 3.78 -2.18 19.05
CA LEU A 39 3.66 -1.34 17.88
C LEU A 39 2.19 -1.12 17.53
N SER A 40 1.91 0.02 16.91
CA SER A 40 0.60 0.36 16.37
C SER A 40 0.79 1.19 15.10
N PHE A 41 -0.05 0.95 14.11
CA PHE A 41 -0.13 1.70 12.86
C PHE A 41 -1.14 2.85 12.93
N GLY A 42 -2.03 2.86 13.93
CA GLY A 42 -3.11 3.83 14.02
C GLY A 42 -4.04 3.76 12.80
N ASN A 43 -4.40 4.91 12.24
CA ASN A 43 -5.19 4.98 11.01
C ASN A 43 -4.29 5.09 9.78
N VAL A 44 -4.38 4.10 8.89
CA VAL A 44 -3.62 4.01 7.64
C VAL A 44 -4.56 4.25 6.47
N ALA A 45 -4.38 5.37 5.79
CA ALA A 45 -5.13 5.69 4.59
C ALA A 45 -4.30 5.34 3.34
N VAL A 46 -4.93 4.68 2.37
CA VAL A 46 -4.25 4.13 1.18
C VAL A 46 -4.99 4.51 -0.07
N GLN A 47 -4.33 5.21 -0.99
CA GLN A 47 -4.92 5.47 -2.31
C GLN A 47 -5.20 4.17 -3.06
N ARG A 48 -6.41 4.05 -3.64
CA ARG A 48 -6.90 2.81 -4.25
C ARG A 48 -5.99 2.26 -5.35
N ASP A 49 -5.33 3.11 -6.12
CA ASP A 49 -4.46 2.71 -7.22
C ASP A 49 -2.97 2.64 -6.84
N SER A 50 -2.64 2.79 -5.55
CA SER A 50 -1.30 2.48 -5.04
C SER A 50 -0.85 1.12 -5.55
N ALA A 51 0.39 1.03 -6.03
CA ALA A 51 0.92 -0.18 -6.64
C ALA A 51 0.90 -1.37 -5.67
N VAL A 52 0.52 -2.55 -6.17
CA VAL A 52 0.71 -3.80 -5.42
C VAL A 52 2.21 -3.99 -5.15
N GLY A 53 2.55 -4.31 -3.91
CA GLY A 53 3.92 -4.41 -3.40
C GLY A 53 4.45 -3.14 -2.72
N SER A 54 3.72 -2.02 -2.77
CA SER A 54 4.11 -0.81 -2.04
C SER A 54 3.94 -0.99 -0.53
N VAL A 55 4.84 -0.39 0.25
CA VAL A 55 4.69 -0.25 1.69
C VAL A 55 3.68 0.86 1.97
N ILE A 56 2.59 0.52 2.65
CA ILE A 56 1.48 1.45 2.95
C ILE A 56 1.57 2.04 4.37
N ALA A 57 2.26 1.35 5.29
CA ALA A 57 2.55 1.88 6.63
C ALA A 57 3.77 1.17 7.24
N THR A 58 4.45 1.86 8.16
CA THR A 58 5.56 1.31 8.93
C THR A 58 5.38 1.64 10.41
N ALA A 59 5.59 0.67 11.28
CA ALA A 59 5.63 0.84 12.73
C ALA A 59 6.80 0.05 13.32
N THR A 60 7.25 0.46 14.51
CA THR A 60 8.43 -0.12 15.14
C THR A 60 8.20 -0.32 16.63
N THR A 61 8.73 -1.39 17.21
CA THR A 61 8.64 -1.63 18.66
C THR A 61 9.54 -0.74 19.49
N GLY A 62 10.56 -0.15 18.87
CA GLY A 62 11.69 0.45 19.59
C GLY A 62 12.62 -0.61 20.21
N ALA A 63 13.67 -0.13 20.87
CA ALA A 63 14.69 -0.99 21.46
C ALA A 63 14.14 -1.78 22.65
N TYR A 64 14.51 -3.07 22.71
CA TYR A 64 14.19 -3.93 23.85
C TYR A 64 15.29 -3.80 24.90
N ASN A 65 14.91 -3.84 26.17
CA ASN A 65 15.85 -3.67 27.30
C ASN A 65 16.75 -2.41 27.17
N GLY A 66 16.23 -1.33 26.58
CA GLY A 66 17.04 -0.13 26.29
C GLY A 66 18.20 -0.34 25.31
N GLY A 67 18.16 -1.42 24.52
CA GLY A 67 19.23 -1.82 23.61
C GLY A 67 20.32 -2.69 24.25
N ASN A 68 20.17 -3.08 25.51
CA ASN A 68 21.11 -3.96 26.20
C ASN A 68 20.83 -5.44 25.90
N ASN A 69 21.81 -6.31 26.23
CA ASN A 69 21.65 -7.76 26.10
C ASN A 69 20.42 -8.27 26.88
N ILE A 70 19.73 -9.24 26.30
CA ILE A 70 18.46 -9.80 26.81
C ILE A 70 18.65 -11.25 27.23
N ALA A 71 19.25 -12.08 26.36
CA ALA A 71 19.45 -13.50 26.61
C ALA A 71 20.68 -14.04 25.87
N GLY A 72 21.29 -15.09 26.40
CA GLY A 72 22.42 -15.79 25.80
C GLY A 72 22.71 -17.10 26.50
N CYS A 73 23.64 -17.88 25.95
CA CYS A 73 24.02 -19.19 26.46
C CYS A 73 25.54 -19.31 26.60
N SER A 74 25.99 -20.10 27.57
CA SER A 74 27.41 -20.47 27.71
C SER A 74 27.93 -21.35 26.57
N GLU A 75 27.03 -22.06 25.87
CA GLU A 75 27.33 -22.90 24.70
C GLU A 75 26.73 -22.32 23.41
N ALA A 76 27.10 -22.86 22.26
CA ALA A 76 26.52 -22.47 20.98
C ALA A 76 25.01 -22.78 20.96
N TRP A 77 24.21 -21.86 20.42
CA TRP A 77 22.75 -21.92 20.50
C TRP A 77 22.09 -21.32 19.26
N THR A 78 20.78 -21.52 19.12
CA THR A 78 20.00 -20.96 18.01
C THR A 78 19.10 -19.85 18.52
N TYR A 79 19.34 -18.65 18.04
CA TYR A 79 18.43 -17.52 18.16
C TYR A 79 17.34 -17.64 17.11
N ARG A 80 16.09 -17.77 17.55
CA ARG A 80 14.95 -18.04 16.69
C ARG A 80 13.91 -16.94 16.79
N TRP A 81 13.41 -16.48 15.66
CA TRP A 81 12.16 -15.73 15.56
C TRP A 81 11.09 -16.56 14.86
N VAL A 82 9.92 -16.68 15.49
CA VAL A 82 8.75 -17.36 14.92
C VAL A 82 7.56 -16.42 14.88
N LEU A 83 6.72 -16.57 13.87
CA LEU A 83 5.42 -15.89 13.82
C LEU A 83 4.46 -16.55 14.82
N SER A 84 3.69 -15.71 15.51
CA SER A 84 2.60 -16.12 16.40
C SER A 84 1.23 -15.81 15.80
N LYS A 85 1.18 -14.96 14.78
CA LYS A 85 -0.03 -14.59 14.06
C LYS A 85 0.24 -14.40 12.58
N TRP A 86 -0.79 -14.62 11.76
CA TRP A 86 -0.76 -14.48 10.30
C TRP A 86 0.38 -15.28 9.66
N GLY A 87 0.24 -16.61 9.66
CA GLY A 87 1.24 -17.52 9.09
C GLY A 87 1.08 -17.81 7.59
N THR A 88 0.01 -17.31 6.95
CA THR A 88 -0.26 -17.56 5.53
C THR A 88 0.52 -16.57 4.66
N LEU A 89 1.44 -17.07 3.84
CA LEU A 89 2.22 -16.24 2.92
C LEU A 89 1.32 -15.64 1.83
N SER A 90 1.56 -14.37 1.50
CA SER A 90 0.92 -13.72 0.36
C SER A 90 1.48 -14.21 -0.97
N THR A 91 0.77 -13.92 -2.06
CA THR A 91 1.20 -14.22 -3.43
C THR A 91 2.48 -13.46 -3.85
N LEU A 92 2.85 -12.39 -3.14
CA LEU A 92 4.07 -11.63 -3.41
C LEU A 92 5.35 -12.32 -2.89
N GLY A 93 5.23 -13.34 -2.03
CA GLY A 93 6.37 -13.99 -1.42
C GLY A 93 7.15 -13.05 -0.48
N GLY A 94 8.47 -13.24 -0.37
CA GLY A 94 9.37 -12.32 0.37
C GLY A 94 9.04 -12.15 1.85
N ASN A 95 8.50 -13.20 2.50
CA ASN A 95 8.05 -13.19 3.90
C ASN A 95 7.00 -12.10 4.19
N ILE A 96 6.14 -11.84 3.19
CA ILE A 96 4.95 -11.00 3.34
C ILE A 96 3.77 -11.92 3.62
N TYR A 97 3.15 -11.77 4.80
CA TYR A 97 2.08 -12.64 5.26
C TYR A 97 0.72 -11.92 5.23
N ASN A 98 -0.33 -12.62 4.82
CA ASN A 98 -1.68 -12.05 4.72
C ASN A 98 -2.24 -11.72 6.11
N THR A 99 -2.72 -10.50 6.28
CA THR A 99 -3.44 -10.09 7.49
C THR A 99 -4.91 -10.54 7.42
N ASN A 100 -5.72 -10.14 8.41
CA ASN A 100 -7.18 -10.31 8.35
C ASN A 100 -7.87 -9.28 7.43
N VAL A 101 -7.18 -8.21 7.02
CA VAL A 101 -7.72 -7.23 6.06
C VAL A 101 -7.34 -7.67 4.64
N PRO A 102 -8.33 -7.95 3.75
CA PRO A 102 -8.05 -8.32 2.37
C PRO A 102 -7.21 -7.27 1.64
N GLY A 103 -6.27 -7.74 0.81
CA GLY A 103 -5.35 -6.87 0.07
C GLY A 103 -4.23 -6.25 0.91
N VAL A 104 -4.10 -6.62 2.19
CA VAL A 104 -3.03 -6.14 3.08
C VAL A 104 -2.21 -7.31 3.62
N GLY A 105 -0.92 -7.28 3.31
CA GLY A 105 0.09 -8.13 3.92
C GLY A 105 0.91 -7.41 4.98
N ILE A 106 1.62 -8.16 5.81
CA ILE A 106 2.56 -7.66 6.80
C ILE A 106 3.92 -8.34 6.63
N ARG A 107 4.99 -7.57 6.80
CA ARG A 107 6.37 -8.05 6.88
C ARG A 107 7.02 -7.53 8.15
N LEU A 108 7.69 -8.43 8.88
CA LEU A 108 8.42 -8.08 10.10
C LEU A 108 9.92 -8.22 9.84
N THR A 109 10.68 -7.20 10.22
CA THR A 109 12.13 -7.16 10.07
C THR A 109 12.77 -6.81 11.40
N ASN A 110 13.78 -7.58 11.81
CA ASN A 110 14.64 -7.16 12.91
C ASN A 110 15.54 -6.03 12.40
N SER A 111 15.32 -4.80 12.88
CA SER A 111 16.00 -3.60 12.36
C SER A 111 17.50 -3.60 12.67
N SER A 112 17.93 -4.30 13.73
CA SER A 112 19.35 -4.39 14.10
C SER A 112 20.14 -5.28 13.14
N SER A 113 19.53 -6.36 12.63
CA SER A 113 20.21 -7.34 11.76
C SER A 113 19.80 -7.26 10.29
N GLY A 114 18.72 -6.54 9.97
CA GLY A 114 18.11 -6.52 8.64
C GLY A 114 17.39 -7.83 8.24
N LYS A 115 17.36 -8.83 9.13
CA LYS A 115 16.74 -10.13 8.84
C LYS A 115 15.21 -10.03 8.91
N VAL A 116 14.56 -10.55 7.88
CA VAL A 116 13.10 -10.66 7.80
C VAL A 116 12.65 -11.92 8.55
N LEU A 117 11.57 -11.81 9.32
CA LEU A 117 11.02 -12.90 10.13
C LEU A 117 10.11 -13.82 9.29
N PRO A 118 9.92 -15.10 9.70
CA PRO A 118 10.66 -15.81 10.74
C PRO A 118 12.07 -16.20 10.26
N TYR A 119 13.00 -16.40 11.20
CA TYR A 119 14.35 -16.90 10.89
C TYR A 119 15.00 -17.60 12.08
N ASP A 120 15.96 -18.46 11.77
CA ASP A 120 16.93 -19.00 12.72
C ASP A 120 18.31 -18.40 12.46
N GLN A 121 19.05 -18.16 13.53
CA GLN A 121 20.42 -17.68 13.50
C GLN A 121 21.26 -18.46 14.51
N SER A 122 22.36 -19.03 14.05
CA SER A 122 23.37 -19.61 14.95
C SER A 122 24.09 -18.51 15.73
N ALA A 123 24.18 -18.70 17.04
CA ALA A 123 24.95 -17.86 17.96
C ALA A 123 26.04 -18.71 18.61
N GLY A 124 27.25 -18.15 18.73
CA GLY A 124 28.37 -18.82 19.36
C GLY A 124 28.20 -18.95 20.88
N ALA A 125 29.04 -19.78 21.49
CA ALA A 125 29.18 -19.84 22.95
C ALA A 125 29.46 -18.44 23.53
N ASN A 126 28.85 -18.14 24.68
CA ASN A 126 28.95 -16.85 25.38
C ASN A 126 28.49 -15.63 24.58
N THR A 127 27.72 -15.84 23.50
CA THR A 127 27.09 -14.75 22.75
C THR A 127 25.74 -14.41 23.34
N TYR A 128 25.53 -13.12 23.60
CA TYR A 128 24.27 -12.58 24.11
C TYR A 128 23.61 -11.68 23.06
N ILE A 129 22.30 -11.85 22.88
CA ILE A 129 21.52 -11.09 21.91
C ILE A 129 20.97 -9.83 22.57
N PHE A 130 21.11 -8.71 21.88
CA PHE A 130 20.38 -7.48 22.15
C PHE A 130 19.52 -7.13 20.92
N ILE A 131 18.46 -6.33 21.14
CA ILE A 131 17.60 -5.84 20.06
C ILE A 131 17.51 -4.32 20.24
N GLY A 132 18.38 -3.59 19.53
CA GLY A 132 18.54 -2.14 19.67
C GLY A 132 17.78 -1.30 18.64
N GLY A 133 17.96 0.02 18.72
CA GLY A 133 17.40 0.99 17.77
C GLY A 133 15.88 0.91 17.65
N ASN A 134 15.38 0.68 16.44
CA ASN A 134 13.95 0.57 16.16
C ASN A 134 13.34 -0.81 16.52
N GLY A 135 14.14 -1.74 17.03
CA GLY A 135 13.69 -3.09 17.35
C GLY A 135 13.09 -3.83 16.15
N ILE A 136 11.86 -4.33 16.28
CA ILE A 136 11.16 -4.99 15.18
C ILE A 136 10.39 -3.93 14.38
N LYS A 137 10.76 -3.79 13.11
CA LYS A 137 10.04 -3.00 12.12
C LYS A 137 8.95 -3.85 11.49
N ALA A 138 7.71 -3.39 11.57
CA ALA A 138 6.57 -3.96 10.89
C ALA A 138 6.17 -3.06 9.72
N GLU A 139 6.05 -3.64 8.54
CA GLU A 139 5.60 -2.96 7.32
C GLU A 139 4.28 -3.57 6.87
N LEU A 140 3.24 -2.75 6.73
CA LEU A 140 2.05 -3.14 5.99
C LEU A 140 2.32 -2.93 4.50
N ILE A 141 2.00 -3.92 3.68
CA ILE A 141 2.26 -3.93 2.25
C ILE A 141 0.97 -4.22 1.51
N LYS A 142 0.70 -3.46 0.44
CA LYS A 142 -0.46 -3.72 -0.41
C LYS A 142 -0.24 -5.01 -1.20
N THR A 143 -1.09 -6.00 -1.01
CA THR A 143 -1.04 -7.30 -1.71
C THR A 143 -2.15 -7.47 -2.74
N GLY A 144 -3.13 -6.56 -2.78
CA GLY A 144 -4.25 -6.56 -3.72
C GLY A 144 -5.19 -5.37 -3.47
N ASP A 145 -6.42 -5.47 -3.96
CA ASP A 145 -7.45 -4.45 -3.70
C ASP A 145 -7.83 -4.42 -2.21
N ILE A 146 -7.96 -3.20 -1.68
CA ILE A 146 -8.25 -2.95 -0.26
C ILE A 146 -9.63 -2.30 -0.17
N THR A 147 -10.56 -2.96 0.51
CA THR A 147 -11.88 -2.38 0.83
C THR A 147 -11.87 -1.61 2.15
N GLY A 148 -10.80 -1.74 2.92
CA GLY A 148 -10.66 -1.23 4.28
C GLY A 148 -11.06 -2.25 5.34
N GLY A 149 -10.67 -1.98 6.59
CA GLY A 149 -10.93 -2.85 7.74
C GLY A 149 -10.04 -2.55 8.93
N THR A 150 -10.26 -3.25 10.04
CA THR A 150 -9.45 -3.14 11.26
C THR A 150 -8.58 -4.37 11.42
N LEU A 151 -7.28 -4.19 11.64
CA LEU A 151 -6.36 -5.29 11.92
C LEU A 151 -6.63 -5.88 13.30
N ASP A 152 -6.69 -7.21 13.38
CA ASP A 152 -6.83 -7.90 14.66
C ASP A 152 -5.53 -7.73 15.47
N THR A 153 -5.64 -7.26 16.71
CA THR A 153 -4.50 -7.07 17.61
C THR A 153 -3.95 -8.40 18.17
N GLY A 154 -2.76 -8.34 18.77
CA GLY A 154 -2.13 -9.47 19.44
C GLY A 154 -0.67 -9.65 19.06
N MET A 155 -0.10 -10.73 19.58
CA MET A 155 1.31 -11.06 19.39
C MET A 155 1.57 -11.49 17.94
N LEU A 156 2.43 -10.76 17.25
CA LEU A 156 2.76 -11.03 15.86
C LEU A 156 3.88 -12.05 15.73
N ALA A 157 4.92 -11.94 16.57
CA ALA A 157 6.09 -12.82 16.55
C ALA A 157 6.81 -12.83 17.91
N ARG A 158 7.58 -13.89 18.17
CA ARG A 158 8.45 -14.02 19.36
C ARG A 158 9.86 -14.48 19.03
N ALA A 159 10.81 -14.01 19.82
CA ALA A 159 12.19 -14.43 19.91
C ALA A 159 12.39 -15.47 21.01
N SER A 160 13.18 -16.50 20.73
CA SER A 160 13.58 -17.49 21.73
C SER A 160 15.04 -17.92 21.59
N VAL A 161 15.56 -18.45 22.69
CA VAL A 161 16.55 -19.51 22.61
C VAL A 161 15.79 -20.75 22.15
N ALA A 162 16.08 -21.22 20.93
CA ALA A 162 15.27 -22.25 20.28
C ALA A 162 15.09 -23.48 21.19
N ASN A 163 13.85 -23.95 21.32
CA ASN A 163 13.44 -25.09 22.15
C ASN A 163 13.72 -24.93 23.67
N GLN A 164 13.91 -23.70 24.16
CA GLN A 164 14.11 -23.43 25.58
C GLN A 164 13.11 -22.42 26.13
N PHE A 165 13.36 -21.12 25.95
CA PHE A 165 12.49 -20.06 26.47
C PHE A 165 12.40 -18.87 25.52
N TYR A 166 11.27 -18.17 25.60
CA TYR A 166 11.04 -16.91 24.89
C TYR A 166 11.56 -15.75 25.73
N PHE A 167 12.18 -14.77 25.06
CA PHE A 167 12.76 -13.62 25.74
C PHE A 167 12.34 -12.26 25.16
N ALA A 168 11.75 -12.22 23.96
CA ALA A 168 11.13 -11.01 23.44
C ALA A 168 9.94 -11.31 22.52
N ASN A 169 8.97 -10.41 22.42
CA ASN A 169 7.91 -10.46 21.41
C ASN A 169 7.63 -9.11 20.76
N ALA A 170 7.08 -9.14 19.56
CA ALA A 170 6.45 -8.00 18.91
C ALA A 170 4.93 -8.17 18.96
N THR A 171 4.24 -7.22 19.58
CA THR A 171 2.79 -7.25 19.80
C THR A 171 2.14 -6.03 19.13
N LEU A 172 1.17 -6.28 18.26
CA LEU A 172 0.30 -5.25 17.69
C LEU A 172 -0.77 -4.87 18.71
N ASN A 173 -0.82 -3.60 19.09
CA ASN A 173 -1.81 -3.10 20.05
C ASN A 173 -2.56 -1.87 19.51
N GLY A 174 -3.53 -1.40 20.30
CA GLY A 174 -4.39 -0.28 19.94
C GLY A 174 -5.33 -0.58 18.77
N THR A 175 -5.96 0.46 18.25
CA THR A 175 -6.86 0.36 17.10
C THR A 175 -6.06 0.64 15.83
N ASN A 176 -6.08 -0.31 14.89
CA ASN A 176 -5.29 -0.24 13.67
C ASN A 176 -6.25 -0.35 12.48
N THR A 177 -6.67 0.79 11.94
CA THR A 177 -7.64 0.87 10.84
C THR A 177 -6.95 1.12 9.52
N ILE A 178 -7.46 0.49 8.46
CA ILE A 178 -7.00 0.66 7.09
C ILE A 178 -8.18 1.15 6.27
N THR A 179 -8.01 2.27 5.58
CA THR A 179 -9.03 2.84 4.68
C THR A 179 -8.50 2.94 3.26
N SER A 180 -9.35 2.70 2.27
CA SER A 180 -9.02 2.97 0.87
C SER A 180 -9.57 4.33 0.45
N GLU A 181 -8.66 5.26 0.17
CA GLU A 181 -8.97 6.58 -0.34
C GLU A 181 -9.30 6.46 -1.83
N SER A 182 -10.51 6.85 -2.20
CA SER A 182 -11.03 6.70 -3.57
C SER A 182 -12.26 7.55 -3.82
N CYS A 183 -12.61 7.69 -5.09
CA CYS A 183 -13.86 8.25 -5.55
C CYS A 183 -14.64 7.24 -6.40
N SER A 184 -15.89 7.59 -6.67
CA SER A 184 -16.75 6.93 -7.64
C SER A 184 -17.42 8.00 -8.50
N VAL A 185 -17.55 7.75 -9.80
CA VAL A 185 -18.36 8.60 -10.68
C VAL A 185 -19.82 8.27 -10.42
N THR A 186 -20.62 9.27 -10.03
CA THR A 186 -22.04 9.09 -9.71
C THR A 186 -22.95 9.36 -10.90
N THR A 187 -22.44 9.99 -11.96
CA THR A 187 -23.18 10.23 -13.21
C THR A 187 -22.54 9.46 -14.35
N ASN A 188 -23.15 8.33 -14.75
CA ASN A 188 -22.69 7.52 -15.86
C ASN A 188 -23.92 6.88 -16.57
N PRO A 189 -24.16 7.13 -17.87
CA PRO A 189 -23.39 8.00 -18.76
C PRO A 189 -23.62 9.49 -18.47
N VAL A 190 -22.67 10.33 -18.90
CA VAL A 190 -22.82 11.79 -18.92
C VAL A 190 -23.21 12.20 -20.34
N ASN A 191 -24.46 12.63 -20.52
CA ASN A 191 -24.96 13.10 -21.81
C ASN A 191 -24.85 14.62 -21.88
N VAL A 192 -24.20 15.13 -22.93
CA VAL A 192 -24.00 16.56 -23.15
C VAL A 192 -24.71 16.96 -24.44
N PRO A 193 -25.98 17.42 -24.38
CA PRO A 193 -26.69 17.86 -25.57
C PRO A 193 -26.09 19.19 -26.04
N LEU A 194 -25.43 19.18 -27.20
CA LEU A 194 -24.91 20.40 -27.84
C LEU A 194 -25.96 21.14 -28.67
N GLY A 195 -27.10 20.49 -28.94
CA GLY A 195 -28.20 21.07 -29.72
C GLY A 195 -27.98 21.00 -31.23
N ASP A 196 -28.92 21.60 -31.95
CA ASP A 196 -28.89 21.75 -33.41
C ASP A 196 -28.33 23.12 -33.78
N HIS A 197 -27.51 23.15 -34.82
CA HIS A 197 -26.80 24.37 -35.25
C HIS A 197 -26.88 24.57 -36.75
N ASP A 198 -27.00 25.84 -37.14
CA ASP A 198 -27.05 26.22 -38.54
C ASP A 198 -25.65 26.25 -39.15
N LYS A 199 -25.53 25.76 -40.39
CA LYS A 199 -24.27 25.77 -41.14
C LYS A 199 -23.64 27.19 -41.23
N SER A 200 -24.44 28.25 -41.16
CA SER A 200 -23.97 29.65 -41.20
C SER A 200 -23.19 30.09 -39.96
N GLU A 201 -23.27 29.36 -38.84
CA GLU A 201 -22.45 29.63 -37.65
C GLU A 201 -20.97 29.33 -37.91
N PHE A 202 -20.67 28.52 -38.93
CA PHE A 202 -19.34 28.03 -39.27
C PHE A 202 -18.81 28.73 -40.54
N ASN A 203 -17.75 29.52 -40.38
CA ASN A 203 -17.22 30.42 -41.42
C ASN A 203 -15.77 30.08 -41.85
N GLY A 204 -15.26 28.95 -41.42
CA GLY A 204 -13.91 28.44 -41.70
C GLY A 204 -13.35 27.64 -40.53
N PRO A 205 -12.27 26.84 -40.76
CA PRO A 205 -11.61 26.10 -39.69
C PRO A 205 -11.26 27.03 -38.52
N GLY A 206 -11.57 26.59 -37.29
CA GLY A 206 -11.41 27.43 -36.09
C GLY A 206 -12.67 28.10 -35.58
N THR A 207 -13.71 28.22 -36.41
CA THR A 207 -15.03 28.70 -35.95
C THR A 207 -15.77 27.62 -35.17
N ALA A 208 -16.57 28.04 -34.20
CA ALA A 208 -17.18 27.13 -33.23
C ALA A 208 -18.47 27.70 -32.67
N THR A 209 -19.33 26.82 -32.15
CA THR A 209 -20.59 27.21 -31.51
C THR A 209 -20.37 27.73 -30.09
N ALA A 210 -21.45 28.11 -29.41
CA ALA A 210 -21.37 28.49 -28.00
C ALA A 210 -20.95 27.30 -27.11
N TRP A 211 -20.26 27.58 -26.02
CA TRP A 211 -19.89 26.57 -25.03
C TRP A 211 -21.10 26.04 -24.27
N GLN A 212 -21.18 24.72 -24.13
CA GLN A 212 -22.08 24.02 -23.23
C GLN A 212 -21.29 23.47 -22.05
N THR A 213 -21.48 24.04 -20.86
CA THR A 213 -20.86 23.54 -19.62
C THR A 213 -21.61 22.33 -19.08
N PHE A 214 -20.88 21.36 -18.55
CA PHE A 214 -21.42 20.17 -17.90
C PHE A 214 -20.49 19.66 -16.79
N ASN A 215 -21.05 18.88 -15.87
CA ASN A 215 -20.33 18.34 -14.73
C ASN A 215 -20.28 16.81 -14.80
N ILE A 216 -19.15 16.25 -14.43
CA ILE A 216 -19.02 14.83 -14.07
C ILE A 216 -19.02 14.76 -12.55
N ASN A 217 -20.12 14.29 -11.97
CA ASN A 217 -20.28 14.23 -10.51
C ASN A 217 -19.54 13.03 -9.91
N LEU A 218 -18.89 13.28 -8.78
CA LEU A 218 -18.05 12.35 -8.05
C LEU A 218 -18.55 12.22 -6.60
N SER A 219 -18.39 11.04 -6.02
CA SER A 219 -18.52 10.80 -4.59
C SER A 219 -17.25 10.16 -4.06
N CYS A 220 -16.59 10.85 -3.12
CA CYS A 220 -15.24 10.57 -2.69
C CYS A 220 -15.17 10.26 -1.19
N ILE A 221 -14.27 9.34 -0.84
CA ILE A 221 -13.83 9.11 0.53
C ILE A 221 -12.80 10.19 0.88
N GLN A 222 -12.72 10.52 2.17
CA GLN A 222 -11.73 11.45 2.70
C GLN A 222 -10.31 11.13 2.21
N GLY A 223 -9.56 12.16 1.80
CA GLY A 223 -8.15 12.05 1.41
C GLY A 223 -7.92 11.60 -0.04
N ALA A 224 -8.97 11.32 -0.81
CA ALA A 224 -8.83 10.91 -2.20
C ALA A 224 -8.11 11.99 -3.04
N ARG A 225 -6.96 11.62 -3.62
CA ARG A 225 -6.17 12.49 -4.50
C ARG A 225 -6.55 12.21 -5.95
N ILE A 226 -7.41 13.02 -6.54
CA ILE A 226 -7.99 12.76 -7.86
C ILE A 226 -7.07 13.28 -8.97
N ASN A 227 -6.73 12.38 -9.89
CA ASN A 227 -6.27 12.73 -11.23
C ASN A 227 -7.33 12.29 -12.25
N VAL A 228 -7.46 13.08 -13.31
CA VAL A 228 -8.43 12.89 -14.39
C VAL A 228 -7.70 12.63 -15.70
N ARG A 229 -8.27 11.76 -16.52
CA ARG A 229 -7.84 11.52 -17.89
C ARG A 229 -9.07 11.39 -18.77
N ILE A 230 -9.03 12.02 -19.94
CA ILE A 230 -10.06 11.89 -20.96
C ILE A 230 -9.42 11.25 -22.18
N ASP A 231 -10.01 10.16 -22.65
CA ASP A 231 -9.60 9.44 -23.85
C ASP A 231 -10.67 9.57 -24.92
N ALA A 232 -10.28 9.99 -26.11
CA ALA A 232 -11.18 10.11 -27.25
C ALA A 232 -10.38 9.98 -28.55
N THR A 233 -11.06 9.68 -29.65
CA THR A 233 -10.42 9.74 -30.98
C THR A 233 -10.28 11.20 -31.38
N ALA A 234 -9.05 11.71 -31.44
CA ALA A 234 -8.80 13.08 -31.89
C ALA A 234 -9.19 13.26 -33.36
N ASP A 235 -9.78 14.40 -33.69
CA ASP A 235 -9.93 14.83 -35.08
C ASP A 235 -8.60 15.41 -35.58
N SER A 236 -7.95 14.69 -36.50
CA SER A 236 -6.65 15.09 -37.06
C SER A 236 -6.73 16.36 -37.91
N ASP A 237 -7.91 16.68 -38.44
CA ASP A 237 -8.10 17.83 -39.33
C ASP A 237 -8.24 19.13 -38.53
N ALA A 238 -8.58 19.05 -37.24
CA ALA A 238 -8.82 20.21 -36.39
C ALA A 238 -7.60 21.13 -36.21
N GLY A 239 -6.38 20.58 -36.29
CA GLY A 239 -5.13 21.33 -36.10
C GLY A 239 -4.91 21.88 -34.68
N VAL A 240 -5.82 21.62 -33.73
CA VAL A 240 -5.76 22.05 -32.33
C VAL A 240 -6.14 20.90 -31.39
N PRO A 241 -5.61 20.87 -30.14
CA PRO A 241 -5.96 19.83 -29.17
C PRO A 241 -7.41 19.94 -28.68
N GLY A 242 -7.90 18.84 -28.10
CA GLY A 242 -9.20 18.78 -27.45
C GLY A 242 -10.39 18.67 -28.40
N VAL A 243 -10.18 18.41 -29.70
CA VAL A 243 -11.26 18.21 -30.66
C VAL A 243 -11.44 16.72 -30.94
N ILE A 244 -12.60 16.19 -30.57
CA ILE A 244 -13.02 14.81 -30.74
C ILE A 244 -13.60 14.64 -32.14
N LYS A 245 -13.18 13.60 -32.83
CA LYS A 245 -13.76 13.15 -34.10
C LYS A 245 -15.16 12.59 -33.86
N LEU A 246 -16.10 12.91 -34.74
CA LEU A 246 -17.46 12.35 -34.67
C LEU A 246 -17.45 10.81 -34.73
N ASP A 247 -18.32 10.19 -33.95
CA ASP A 247 -18.54 8.74 -33.92
C ASP A 247 -19.02 8.27 -35.29
N SER A 248 -18.52 7.15 -35.81
CA SER A 248 -18.84 6.70 -37.17
C SER A 248 -20.34 6.41 -37.37
N ASP A 249 -21.05 7.24 -38.14
CA ASP A 249 -22.45 7.04 -38.57
C ASP A 249 -22.61 7.49 -40.04
N PRO A 250 -23.31 6.72 -40.91
CA PRO A 250 -23.54 7.06 -42.32
C PRO A 250 -24.21 8.41 -42.58
N VAL A 251 -24.96 8.96 -41.62
CA VAL A 251 -25.67 10.24 -41.75
C VAL A 251 -25.00 11.38 -40.99
N ASN A 252 -23.71 11.25 -40.72
CA ASN A 252 -22.95 12.29 -40.03
C ASN A 252 -22.74 13.55 -40.85
N ALA A 253 -22.64 14.66 -40.12
CA ALA A 253 -22.02 15.87 -40.60
C ALA A 253 -20.54 15.61 -40.93
N SER A 254 -19.98 16.42 -41.83
CA SER A 254 -18.54 16.39 -42.14
C SER A 254 -17.93 17.76 -41.88
N GLY A 255 -16.61 17.78 -41.64
CA GLY A 255 -15.83 19.00 -41.40
C GLY A 255 -16.10 19.68 -40.06
N VAL A 256 -16.73 18.98 -39.12
CA VAL A 256 -16.92 19.42 -37.73
C VAL A 256 -16.51 18.31 -36.76
N GLY A 257 -16.03 18.71 -35.59
CA GLY A 257 -15.77 17.84 -34.45
C GLY A 257 -16.32 18.45 -33.17
N VAL A 258 -16.20 17.73 -32.05
CA VAL A 258 -16.63 18.21 -30.73
C VAL A 258 -15.41 18.65 -29.93
N GLN A 259 -15.28 19.94 -29.67
CA GLN A 259 -14.21 20.48 -28.85
C GLN A 259 -14.57 20.41 -27.37
N VAL A 260 -13.65 19.93 -26.52
CA VAL A 260 -13.84 19.78 -25.07
C VAL A 260 -12.69 20.42 -24.29
N TRP A 261 -13.04 21.28 -23.34
CA TRP A 261 -12.11 22.04 -22.49
C TRP A 261 -12.40 21.80 -21.01
N TYR A 262 -11.36 21.93 -20.17
CA TYR A 262 -11.52 22.14 -18.74
C TYR A 262 -12.05 23.55 -18.51
N HIS A 263 -13.22 23.68 -17.87
CA HIS A 263 -13.93 24.96 -17.79
C HIS A 263 -13.19 25.99 -16.94
N TYR A 264 -12.73 25.61 -15.74
CA TYR A 264 -12.11 26.57 -14.82
C TYR A 264 -10.74 27.07 -15.27
N GLU A 265 -9.95 26.19 -15.88
CA GLU A 265 -8.61 26.53 -16.36
C GLU A 265 -8.61 27.07 -17.79
N ASP A 266 -9.78 27.16 -18.42
CA ASP A 266 -9.98 27.61 -19.79
C ASP A 266 -8.96 27.01 -20.76
N SER A 267 -8.81 25.67 -20.70
CA SER A 267 -7.73 24.96 -21.40
C SER A 267 -8.24 23.72 -22.13
N PRO A 268 -7.70 23.41 -23.32
CA PRO A 268 -8.10 22.24 -24.09
C PRO A 268 -7.73 20.94 -23.38
N VAL A 269 -8.61 19.95 -23.46
CA VAL A 269 -8.30 18.60 -23.02
C VAL A 269 -7.20 18.01 -23.90
N GLN A 270 -6.15 17.49 -23.27
CA GLN A 270 -5.12 16.71 -23.93
C GLN A 270 -5.50 15.22 -23.82
N PHE A 271 -5.99 14.62 -24.91
CA PHE A 271 -6.47 13.25 -24.85
C PHE A 271 -5.36 12.26 -24.46
N GLY A 272 -5.70 11.31 -23.59
CA GLY A 272 -4.78 10.30 -23.08
C GLY A 272 -3.79 10.78 -22.03
N GLN A 273 -3.79 12.08 -21.69
CA GLN A 273 -2.93 12.64 -20.65
C GLN A 273 -3.64 12.62 -19.30
N GLU A 274 -2.96 12.07 -18.29
CA GLU A 274 -3.39 12.12 -16.90
C GLU A 274 -3.00 13.48 -16.30
N ARG A 275 -3.93 14.09 -15.57
CA ARG A 275 -3.75 15.41 -14.95
C ARG A 275 -4.26 15.40 -13.53
N TYR A 276 -3.48 15.96 -12.61
CA TYR A 276 -3.97 16.26 -11.26
C TYR A 276 -5.12 17.25 -11.30
N TYR A 277 -6.24 16.87 -10.67
CA TYR A 277 -7.43 17.69 -10.57
C TYR A 277 -7.54 18.31 -9.18
N TYR A 278 -7.77 17.48 -8.16
CA TYR A 278 -8.00 17.96 -6.81
C TYR A 278 -7.80 16.85 -5.76
N THR A 279 -7.46 17.24 -4.53
CA THR A 279 -7.41 16.31 -3.38
C THR A 279 -8.52 16.72 -2.43
N LEU A 280 -9.42 15.79 -2.09
CA LEU A 280 -10.56 16.11 -1.21
C LEU A 280 -10.20 15.84 0.26
N PRO A 281 -9.91 16.88 1.06
CA PRO A 281 -9.44 16.68 2.43
C PRO A 281 -10.50 16.09 3.38
N SER A 282 -11.79 16.29 3.06
CA SER A 282 -12.92 15.87 3.90
C SER A 282 -13.77 14.75 3.28
N GLY A 283 -13.52 14.40 2.01
CA GLY A 283 -14.41 13.54 1.24
C GLY A 283 -15.76 14.20 0.94
N GLY A 284 -16.70 13.43 0.42
CA GLY A 284 -18.03 13.91 0.04
C GLY A 284 -18.22 14.03 -1.47
N ASN A 285 -19.21 14.83 -1.87
CA ASN A 285 -19.54 15.05 -3.27
C ASN A 285 -18.62 16.12 -3.87
N GLU A 286 -18.13 15.87 -5.08
CA GLU A 286 -17.31 16.77 -5.87
C GLU A 286 -17.70 16.67 -7.34
N TYR A 287 -17.22 17.57 -8.19
CA TYR A 287 -17.41 17.44 -9.63
C TYR A 287 -16.19 17.90 -10.43
N VAL A 288 -16.06 17.32 -11.63
CA VAL A 288 -15.17 17.83 -12.68
C VAL A 288 -16.01 18.63 -13.66
N GLN A 289 -15.73 19.93 -13.78
CA GLN A 289 -16.46 20.81 -14.69
C GLN A 289 -15.72 20.96 -16.02
N LEU A 290 -16.43 20.62 -17.09
CA LEU A 290 -15.96 20.65 -18.47
C LEU A 290 -16.90 21.51 -19.29
N GLN A 291 -16.44 21.93 -20.46
CA GLN A 291 -17.28 22.59 -21.46
C GLN A 291 -17.03 21.99 -22.84
N ALA A 292 -18.09 21.83 -23.62
CA ALA A 292 -18.03 21.28 -24.97
C ALA A 292 -18.79 22.13 -25.98
N ARG A 293 -18.38 22.07 -27.25
CA ARG A 293 -19.04 22.75 -28.38
C ARG A 293 -18.70 22.09 -29.71
N TYR A 294 -19.44 22.41 -30.77
CA TYR A 294 -19.01 22.05 -32.11
C TYR A 294 -17.91 22.98 -32.60
N TYR A 295 -16.93 22.43 -33.31
CA TYR A 295 -15.77 23.14 -33.86
C TYR A 295 -15.56 22.73 -35.32
N GLN A 296 -15.43 23.70 -36.21
CA GLN A 296 -15.17 23.45 -37.62
C GLN A 296 -13.72 23.03 -37.83
N THR A 297 -13.52 21.84 -38.40
CA THR A 297 -12.20 21.22 -38.61
C THR A 297 -11.71 21.35 -40.04
N THR A 298 -12.61 21.43 -41.03
CA THR A 298 -12.21 21.60 -42.44
C THR A 298 -12.95 22.74 -43.13
N GLN A 299 -12.51 23.12 -44.33
CA GLN A 299 -13.07 24.24 -45.09
C GLN A 299 -14.53 24.01 -45.50
N SER A 300 -14.92 22.76 -45.75
CA SER A 300 -16.26 22.40 -46.23
C SER A 300 -16.98 21.58 -45.18
N ILE A 301 -18.19 22.00 -44.81
CA ILE A 301 -19.03 21.26 -43.89
C ILE A 301 -20.32 20.78 -44.55
N THR A 302 -20.81 19.60 -44.14
CA THR A 302 -22.12 19.06 -44.55
C THR A 302 -23.02 18.90 -43.34
N ALA A 303 -24.33 19.06 -43.54
CA ALA A 303 -25.31 18.79 -42.50
C ALA A 303 -25.41 17.29 -42.22
N GLY A 304 -25.74 16.94 -40.99
CA GLY A 304 -25.91 15.57 -40.52
C GLY A 304 -25.79 15.49 -39.00
N LYS A 305 -25.80 14.27 -38.46
CA LYS A 305 -25.57 14.04 -37.03
C LYS A 305 -24.13 14.35 -36.65
N ALA A 306 -23.93 14.81 -35.41
CA ALA A 306 -22.60 15.16 -34.91
C ALA A 306 -22.37 14.62 -33.50
N ASN A 307 -22.62 13.33 -33.29
CA ASN A 307 -22.35 12.69 -32.00
C ASN A 307 -20.85 12.36 -31.87
N ALA A 308 -20.32 12.48 -30.66
CA ALA A 308 -18.95 12.12 -30.33
C ALA A 308 -18.88 11.50 -28.94
N THR A 309 -18.06 10.46 -28.79
CA THR A 309 -17.88 9.75 -27.52
C THR A 309 -16.47 9.95 -26.96
N ALA A 310 -16.38 10.18 -25.64
CA ALA A 310 -15.14 10.19 -24.89
C ALA A 310 -15.26 9.32 -23.64
N THR A 311 -14.14 8.74 -23.21
CA THR A 311 -14.03 7.97 -21.96
C THR A 311 -13.35 8.83 -20.90
N PHE A 312 -14.00 9.00 -19.76
CA PHE A 312 -13.44 9.69 -18.60
C PHE A 312 -12.94 8.67 -17.59
N THR A 313 -11.68 8.83 -17.16
CA THR A 313 -11.00 7.95 -16.21
C THR A 313 -10.55 8.72 -14.97
N LEU A 314 -10.89 8.20 -13.80
CA LEU A 314 -10.36 8.67 -12.50
C LEU A 314 -9.20 7.79 -12.05
N THR A 315 -8.14 8.43 -11.55
CA THR A 315 -7.02 7.77 -10.87
C THR A 315 -6.71 8.49 -9.55
N TYR A 316 -6.00 7.83 -8.65
CA TYR A 316 -5.82 8.19 -7.23
C TYR A 316 -4.33 8.36 -6.83
N LYS A 317 -3.47 8.81 -7.74
CA LYS A 317 -2.01 8.89 -7.52
C LYS A 317 -1.57 10.18 -6.86
#